data_AF-A0A3P6T5F3-F1
#
_entry.id   AF-A0A3P6T5F3-F1
#
_cell.length_a   1.000
_cell.length_b   1.000
_cell.length_c   1.000
_cell.angle_alpha   90.00
_cell.angle_beta   90.00
_cell.angle_gamma   90.00
#
_symmetry.space_group_name_H-M   'P 1'
#
loop_
_entity.id
_entity.type
_entity.pdbx_description
1 polymer ?
#
loop_
_entity_poly.entity_id
_entity_poly.type
_entity_poly.pdbx_seq_one_letter_code
_entity_poly.pdbx_strand_id
1 'polypeptide(L)'
;MKEKSGLVSHQDEEIAFIAANFSYKECTVYVEDDSKKGSCRCGLPRDEHSPEVLKREASKWSITHIATHKPTFIYGTHTMPNGHQIKFLRLADSDDPTKLLELMCNYWEMKNDAALTLVLSLITSPSGGIPEDVEEGLTHSVCVNSCWIISSGMAPMEKLEELGRKRLNENHGKFHYCNICIEPWRQELLQLWQGHSSDSKEMTKFKAYTHCLFIDNGQQKESSVSVTNEYQHRLEELIREGLLDTADFDLQI
;
A
#
# COMPACT_ATOMS: atom_id res chain seq x y z
N MET A 1 0.85 42.63 -9.52
CA MET A 1 -0.19 41.92 -8.75
C MET A 1 -0.30 40.54 -9.38
N LYS A 2 0.47 39.57 -8.89
CA LYS A 2 0.06 38.47 -7.98
C LYS A 2 -1.07 37.59 -8.55
N GLU A 3 -0.68 36.61 -9.36
CA GLU A 3 -1.36 35.31 -9.48
C GLU A 3 -0.29 34.22 -9.55
N LYS A 4 0.06 33.70 -8.36
CA LYS A 4 0.78 32.43 -8.14
C LYS A 4 0.33 31.94 -6.77
N SER A 5 -0.87 31.36 -6.67
CA SER A 5 -1.36 30.78 -5.40
C SER A 5 -2.28 29.56 -5.58
N GLY A 6 -2.11 28.76 -6.64
CA GLY A 6 -2.92 27.56 -6.87
C GLY A 6 -2.26 26.24 -6.46
N LEU A 7 -0.95 26.08 -6.72
CA LEU A 7 -0.24 24.79 -6.57
C LEU A 7 0.29 24.49 -5.15
N VAL A 8 0.25 25.46 -4.24
CA VAL A 8 0.75 25.30 -2.86
C VAL A 8 -0.38 24.80 -1.91
N SER A 9 -1.58 24.47 -2.42
CA SER A 9 -2.73 24.09 -1.57
C SER A 9 -2.91 22.57 -1.42
N HIS A 10 -2.92 21.83 -2.53
CA HIS A 10 -3.33 20.42 -2.51
C HIS A 10 -2.31 19.45 -1.87
N GLN A 11 -1.02 19.66 -2.13
CA GLN A 11 0.04 18.80 -1.55
C GLN A 11 0.18 19.00 -0.03
N ASP A 12 0.05 20.24 0.44
CA ASP A 12 0.10 20.56 1.87
C ASP A 12 -1.12 19.99 2.60
N GLU A 13 -2.28 19.98 1.94
CA GLU A 13 -3.49 19.32 2.44
C GLU A 13 -3.36 17.79 2.49
N GLU A 14 -2.77 17.16 1.46
CA GLU A 14 -2.45 15.71 1.46
C GLU A 14 -1.54 15.38 2.65
N ILE A 15 -0.46 16.15 2.85
CA ILE A 15 0.49 15.94 3.96
C ILE A 15 -0.21 16.12 5.31
N ALA A 16 -1.01 17.16 5.47
CA ALA A 16 -1.76 17.40 6.70
C ALA A 16 -2.77 16.28 6.99
N PHE A 17 -3.47 15.79 5.95
CA PHE A 17 -4.40 14.67 6.06
C PHE A 17 -3.68 13.39 6.47
N ILE A 18 -2.54 13.08 5.85
CA ILE A 18 -1.75 11.90 6.17
C ILE A 18 -1.29 11.96 7.63
N ALA A 19 -0.71 13.09 8.05
CA ALA A 19 -0.22 13.28 9.42
C ALA A 19 -1.35 13.19 10.47
N ALA A 20 -2.54 13.66 10.12
CA ALA A 20 -3.71 13.65 11.00
C ALA A 20 -4.38 12.27 11.12
N ASN A 21 -4.14 11.34 10.19
CA ASN A 21 -4.88 10.06 10.13
C ASN A 21 -4.01 8.83 10.33
N PHE A 22 -2.80 8.75 9.75
CA PHE A 22 -2.02 7.52 9.72
C PHE A 22 -0.87 7.49 10.73
N SER A 23 -0.63 6.30 11.27
CA SER A 23 0.36 6.01 12.28
C SER A 23 1.30 4.89 11.82
N TYR A 24 2.30 4.57 12.65
CA TYR A 24 3.21 3.45 12.44
C TYR A 24 3.49 2.76 13.77
N LYS A 25 4.01 1.53 13.75
CA LYS A 25 4.28 0.74 14.95
C LYS A 25 5.76 0.43 15.11
N GLU A 26 6.24 0.52 16.34
CA GLU A 26 7.63 0.22 16.69
C GLU A 26 7.73 -0.59 17.98
N CYS A 27 8.71 -1.48 18.01
CA CYS A 27 9.00 -2.28 19.18
C CYS A 27 9.83 -1.47 20.18
N THR A 28 9.29 -1.34 21.40
CA THR A 28 9.82 -0.46 22.43
C THR A 28 10.76 -1.13 23.41
N VAL A 29 10.98 -2.44 23.29
CA VAL A 29 11.95 -3.20 24.09
C VAL A 29 12.64 -4.24 23.23
N TYR A 30 13.90 -4.52 23.52
CA TYR A 30 14.60 -5.66 22.96
C TYR A 30 14.46 -6.86 23.89
N VAL A 31 13.87 -7.95 23.39
CA VAL A 31 13.88 -9.25 24.05
C VAL A 31 14.34 -10.25 23.01
N GLU A 32 15.47 -10.90 23.26
CA GLU A 32 16.08 -11.83 22.31
C GLU A 32 15.13 -13.00 22.01
N ASP A 33 15.06 -13.39 20.73
CA ASP A 33 14.31 -14.56 20.31
C ASP A 33 15.18 -15.80 20.47
N ASP A 34 14.75 -16.72 21.34
CA ASP A 34 15.45 -17.98 21.62
C ASP A 34 15.66 -18.82 20.35
N SER A 35 14.79 -18.65 19.34
CA SER A 35 14.88 -19.37 18.06
C SER A 35 15.90 -18.76 17.09
N LYS A 36 16.27 -17.48 17.27
CA LYS A 36 17.15 -16.74 16.35
C LYS A 36 18.00 -15.75 17.13
N LYS A 37 19.18 -16.22 17.53
CA LYS A 37 20.18 -15.42 18.26
C LYS A 37 20.48 -14.11 17.52
N GLY A 38 20.51 -13.00 18.25
CA GLY A 38 20.72 -11.66 17.69
C GLY A 38 19.48 -11.00 17.10
N SER A 39 18.33 -11.67 17.05
CA SER A 39 17.04 -11.08 16.66
C SER A 39 16.14 -10.89 17.88
N CYS A 40 15.33 -9.83 17.85
CA CYS A 40 14.28 -9.58 18.84
C CYS A 40 13.05 -10.46 18.55
N ARG A 41 12.23 -10.70 19.57
CA ARG A 41 10.92 -11.34 19.46
C ARG A 41 9.93 -10.58 18.56
N CYS A 42 10.16 -9.31 18.24
CA CYS A 42 9.40 -8.62 17.19
C CYS A 42 9.87 -8.98 15.76
N GLY A 43 11.03 -9.65 15.61
CA GLY A 43 11.63 -10.04 14.33
C GLY A 43 12.79 -9.15 13.87
N LEU A 44 12.94 -7.94 14.41
CA LEU A 44 14.05 -7.05 14.06
C LEU A 44 15.40 -7.58 14.59
N PRO A 45 16.48 -7.46 13.82
CA PRO A 45 17.85 -7.56 14.32
C PRO A 45 18.13 -6.58 15.46
N ARG A 46 19.08 -6.93 16.34
CA ARG A 46 19.45 -6.09 17.49
C ARG A 46 19.96 -4.70 17.08
N ASP A 47 20.68 -4.62 15.98
CA ASP A 47 21.26 -3.40 15.42
C ASP A 47 20.23 -2.49 14.73
N GLU A 48 19.04 -3.00 14.41
CA GLU A 48 17.93 -2.21 13.87
C GLU A 48 17.06 -1.57 14.97
N HIS A 49 17.32 -1.86 16.25
CA HIS A 49 16.69 -1.17 17.37
C HIS A 49 17.46 0.10 17.76
N SER A 50 16.73 1.14 18.18
CA SER A 50 17.36 2.34 18.71
C SER A 50 18.13 2.07 20.01
N PRO A 51 19.17 2.85 20.33
CA PRO A 51 19.91 2.71 21.59
C PRO A 51 19.03 2.80 22.84
N GLU A 52 17.93 3.55 22.80
CA GLU A 52 16.96 3.69 23.89
C GLU A 52 16.19 2.39 24.13
N VAL A 53 15.80 1.70 23.05
CA VAL A 53 15.11 0.41 23.12
C VAL A 53 16.03 -0.67 23.67
N LEU A 54 17.32 -0.64 23.29
CA LEU A 54 18.33 -1.59 23.78
C LEU A 54 18.70 -1.41 25.27
N LYS A 55 18.42 -0.24 25.86
CA LYS A 55 18.64 0.04 27.29
C LYS A 55 17.50 -0.43 28.18
N ARG A 56 16.35 -0.77 27.61
CA ARG A 56 15.17 -1.20 28.37
C ARG A 56 15.27 -2.69 28.66
N GLU A 57 14.99 -3.05 29.90
CA GLU A 57 14.97 -4.44 30.35
C GLU A 57 13.53 -4.94 30.41
N ALA A 58 13.27 -6.11 29.81
CA ALA A 58 12.04 -6.86 30.00
C ALA A 58 12.37 -8.35 30.05
N SER A 59 11.74 -9.07 30.97
CA SER A 59 11.94 -10.52 31.13
C SER A 59 11.16 -11.36 30.13
N LYS A 60 10.07 -10.82 29.58
CA LYS A 60 9.23 -11.48 28.57
C LYS A 60 8.73 -10.47 27.55
N TRP A 61 8.75 -10.88 26.28
CA TRP A 61 8.15 -10.10 25.20
C TRP A 61 6.64 -10.31 25.13
N SER A 62 5.91 -9.28 24.70
CA SER A 62 4.47 -9.31 24.48
C SER A 62 4.07 -8.18 23.53
N ILE A 63 2.86 -8.25 22.98
CA ILE A 63 2.34 -7.24 22.06
C ILE A 63 2.24 -5.84 22.68
N THR A 64 2.14 -5.73 24.01
CA THR A 64 2.10 -4.44 24.72
C THR A 64 3.42 -3.66 24.61
N HIS A 65 4.49 -4.31 24.15
CA HIS A 65 5.76 -3.66 23.85
C HIS A 65 5.83 -3.09 22.44
N ILE A 66 4.79 -3.25 21.62
CA ILE A 66 4.65 -2.53 20.36
C ILE A 66 3.90 -1.23 20.64
N ALA A 67 4.56 -0.09 20.45
CA ALA A 67 3.93 1.22 20.54
C ALA A 67 3.47 1.67 19.16
N THR A 68 2.37 2.42 19.14
CA THR A 68 1.86 3.09 17.95
C THR A 68 2.25 4.57 18.02
N HIS A 69 2.83 5.08 16.95
CA HIS A 69 3.38 6.42 16.84
C HIS A 69 2.73 7.17 15.68
N LYS A 70 2.49 8.47 15.85
CA LYS A 70 1.85 9.33 14.87
C LYS A 70 2.58 10.68 14.81
N PRO A 71 2.78 11.28 13.63
CA PRO A 71 2.38 10.81 12.30
C PRO A 71 3.28 9.68 11.75
N THR A 72 2.78 8.94 10.76
CA THR A 72 3.66 8.15 9.89
C THR A 72 4.67 9.04 9.17
N PHE A 73 5.89 8.55 8.97
CA PHE A 73 6.97 9.28 8.32
C PHE A 73 7.40 8.64 6.98
N ILE A 74 6.73 7.56 6.56
CA ILE A 74 6.98 6.88 5.29
C ILE A 74 5.75 7.00 4.42
N TYR A 75 5.77 8.00 3.55
CA TYR A 75 4.76 8.25 2.54
C TYR A 75 5.34 9.11 1.43
N GLY A 76 4.69 9.15 0.27
CA GLY A 76 5.03 10.08 -0.80
C GLY A 76 4.83 9.52 -2.19
N THR A 77 5.62 10.00 -3.12
CA THR A 77 5.60 9.58 -4.53
C THR A 77 7.02 9.23 -4.96
N HIS A 78 7.22 8.02 -5.44
CA HIS A 78 8.45 7.58 -6.06
C HIS A 78 8.33 7.70 -7.58
N THR A 79 9.28 8.38 -8.22
CA THR A 79 9.31 8.54 -9.68
C THR A 79 10.42 7.67 -10.27
N MET A 80 10.04 6.67 -11.04
CA MET A 80 10.94 5.77 -11.75
C MET A 80 11.66 6.51 -12.90
N PRO A 81 12.81 6.00 -13.41
CA PRO A 81 13.53 6.62 -14.52
C PRO A 81 12.72 6.80 -15.82
N ASN A 82 11.69 5.97 -16.04
CA ASN A 82 10.77 6.06 -17.17
C ASN A 82 9.62 7.07 -16.95
N GLY A 83 9.63 7.81 -15.84
CA GLY A 83 8.59 8.78 -15.45
C GLY A 83 7.37 8.15 -14.77
N HIS A 84 7.32 6.83 -14.62
CA HIS A 84 6.24 6.14 -13.90
C HIS A 84 6.26 6.54 -12.42
N GLN A 85 5.11 6.95 -11.90
CA GLN A 85 4.97 7.40 -10.51
C GLN A 85 4.28 6.33 -9.67
N ILE A 86 4.82 6.10 -8.48
CA ILE A 86 4.28 5.16 -7.50
C ILE A 86 3.99 5.93 -6.22
N LYS A 87 2.71 6.07 -5.86
CA LYS A 87 2.29 6.58 -4.56
C LYS A 87 2.52 5.52 -3.50
N PHE A 88 3.01 5.90 -2.33
CA PHE A 88 3.24 4.94 -1.26
C PHE A 88 2.90 5.48 0.12
N LEU A 89 2.53 4.59 1.03
CA LEU A 89 2.18 4.88 2.41
C LEU A 89 2.49 3.68 3.32
N ARG A 90 3.20 3.92 4.42
CA ARG A 90 3.23 3.04 5.59
C ARG A 90 2.15 3.48 6.56
N LEU A 91 1.34 2.55 7.02
CA LEU A 91 0.26 2.78 7.96
C LEU A 91 0.17 1.62 8.96
N ALA A 92 -0.34 1.89 10.16
CA ALA A 92 -0.53 0.85 11.15
C ALA A 92 -1.73 -0.03 10.78
N ASP A 93 -1.69 -1.31 11.10
CA ASP A 93 -2.83 -2.24 10.99
C ASP A 93 -4.08 -1.78 11.77
N SER A 94 -3.89 -0.94 12.78
CA SER A 94 -4.96 -0.35 13.58
C SER A 94 -5.51 0.98 13.02
N ASP A 95 -4.92 1.54 11.97
CA ASP A 95 -5.46 2.75 11.34
C ASP A 95 -6.84 2.50 10.70
N ASP A 96 -7.60 3.57 10.50
CA ASP A 96 -8.96 3.49 9.96
C ASP A 96 -8.94 3.34 8.42
N PRO A 97 -9.42 2.22 7.84
CA PRO A 97 -9.44 2.00 6.41
C PRO A 97 -10.38 2.95 5.67
N THR A 98 -11.37 3.56 6.34
CA THR A 98 -12.20 4.63 5.72
C THR A 98 -11.36 5.85 5.40
N LYS A 99 -10.38 6.19 6.25
CA LYS A 99 -9.45 7.30 6.00
C LYS A 99 -8.46 6.99 4.89
N LEU A 100 -8.07 5.72 4.75
CA LEU A 100 -7.28 5.29 3.60
C LEU A 100 -8.07 5.43 2.29
N LEU A 101 -9.33 4.99 2.27
CA LEU A 101 -10.17 5.14 1.08
C LEU A 101 -10.39 6.62 0.72
N GLU A 102 -10.56 7.49 1.73
CA GLU A 102 -10.64 8.94 1.56
C GLU A 102 -9.36 9.52 0.97
N LEU A 103 -8.18 9.09 1.46
CA LEU A 103 -6.88 9.47 0.89
C LEU A 103 -6.79 9.08 -0.59
N MET A 104 -7.08 7.82 -0.88
CA MET A 104 -7.03 7.25 -2.23
C MET A 104 -7.93 8.00 -3.21
N CYS A 105 -9.18 8.27 -2.82
CA CYS A 105 -10.14 8.91 -3.71
C CYS A 105 -9.89 10.42 -3.86
N ASN A 106 -9.67 11.13 -2.75
CA ASN A 106 -9.73 12.60 -2.74
C ASN A 106 -8.36 13.25 -2.98
N TYR A 107 -7.28 12.60 -2.56
CA TYR A 107 -5.92 13.19 -2.64
C TYR A 107 -5.04 12.50 -3.67
N TRP A 108 -5.21 11.20 -3.87
CA TRP A 108 -4.53 10.45 -4.94
C TRP A 108 -5.35 10.39 -6.23
N GLU A 109 -6.53 11.01 -6.25
CA GLU A 109 -7.40 11.13 -7.43
C GLU A 109 -7.72 9.78 -8.09
N MET A 110 -7.77 8.70 -7.26
CA MET A 110 -8.07 7.34 -7.74
C MET A 110 -9.55 7.14 -8.07
N LYS A 111 -10.41 8.09 -7.72
CA LYS A 111 -11.83 8.06 -8.08
C LYS A 111 -12.07 8.98 -9.27
N ASN A 112 -12.67 8.41 -10.33
CA ASN A 112 -13.34 9.17 -11.36
C ASN A 112 -14.85 8.96 -11.17
N ASP A 113 -15.60 10.07 -11.08
CA ASP A 113 -17.06 10.11 -10.84
C ASP A 113 -17.89 9.32 -11.88
N ALA A 114 -17.27 8.78 -12.93
CA ALA A 114 -17.98 8.11 -14.02
C ALA A 114 -17.80 6.58 -14.14
N ALA A 115 -16.88 5.87 -13.45
CA ALA A 115 -16.49 4.57 -14.03
C ALA A 115 -15.76 3.50 -13.21
N LEU A 116 -15.63 3.52 -11.87
CA LEU A 116 -15.03 2.34 -11.23
C LEU A 116 -16.01 1.15 -11.32
N THR A 117 -15.85 0.30 -12.34
CA THR A 117 -16.80 -0.79 -12.61
C THR A 117 -16.32 -2.14 -12.08
N LEU A 118 -15.04 -2.25 -11.71
CA LEU A 118 -14.46 -3.53 -11.30
C LEU A 118 -13.34 -3.36 -10.27
N VAL A 119 -13.40 -4.16 -9.21
CA VAL A 119 -12.32 -4.33 -8.23
C VAL A 119 -11.90 -5.80 -8.25
N LEU A 120 -10.64 -6.04 -8.55
CA LEU A 120 -10.05 -7.38 -8.61
C LEU A 120 -9.11 -7.55 -7.42
N SER A 121 -9.47 -8.41 -6.47
CA SER A 121 -8.60 -8.80 -5.36
C SER A 121 -7.93 -10.13 -5.67
N LEU A 122 -6.60 -10.14 -5.68
CA LEU A 122 -5.78 -11.29 -6.05
C LEU A 122 -4.86 -11.68 -4.90
N ILE A 123 -5.23 -12.75 -4.20
CA ILE A 123 -4.40 -13.42 -3.21
C ILE A 123 -3.77 -14.64 -3.89
N THR A 124 -2.60 -14.45 -4.50
CA THR A 124 -1.88 -15.54 -5.19
C THR A 124 -0.82 -16.16 -4.30
N SER A 125 -0.64 -17.48 -4.42
CA SER A 125 0.47 -18.16 -3.76
C SER A 125 1.78 -17.85 -4.50
N PRO A 126 2.92 -17.64 -3.81
CA PRO A 126 4.21 -17.32 -4.45
C PRO A 126 4.70 -18.31 -5.51
N SER A 127 4.26 -19.57 -5.40
CA SER A 127 4.68 -20.68 -6.25
C SER A 127 3.74 -20.98 -7.41
N GLY A 128 2.53 -20.40 -7.42
CA GLY A 128 1.54 -20.59 -8.47
C GLY A 128 1.48 -19.36 -9.36
N GLY A 129 1.90 -19.48 -10.62
CA GLY A 129 1.54 -18.49 -11.63
C GLY A 129 0.02 -18.40 -11.77
N ILE A 130 -0.46 -17.29 -12.34
CA ILE A 130 -1.88 -17.20 -12.73
C ILE A 130 -2.08 -18.16 -13.91
N PRO A 131 -3.04 -19.10 -13.86
CA PRO A 131 -3.34 -19.96 -15.01
C PRO A 131 -3.62 -19.14 -16.27
N GLU A 132 -3.16 -19.59 -17.43
CA GLU A 132 -3.23 -18.83 -18.70
C GLU A 132 -4.67 -18.37 -19.02
N ASP A 133 -5.65 -19.26 -18.92
CA ASP A 133 -7.07 -18.92 -19.15
C ASP A 133 -7.60 -17.83 -18.20
N VAL A 134 -7.13 -17.84 -16.94
CA VAL A 134 -7.49 -16.82 -15.94
C VAL A 134 -6.80 -15.50 -16.27
N GLU A 135 -5.52 -15.55 -16.65
CA GLU A 135 -4.76 -14.37 -17.07
C GLU A 135 -5.39 -13.72 -18.31
N GLU A 136 -5.85 -14.50 -19.29
CA GLU A 136 -6.56 -14.02 -20.47
C GLU A 136 -7.89 -13.34 -20.09
N GLY A 137 -8.69 -13.98 -19.22
CA GLY A 137 -9.94 -13.41 -18.73
C GLY A 137 -9.75 -12.09 -17.96
N LEU A 138 -8.73 -12.02 -17.10
CA LEU A 138 -8.34 -10.80 -16.39
C LEU A 138 -7.88 -9.72 -17.36
N THR A 139 -7.04 -10.08 -18.32
CA THR A 139 -6.55 -9.18 -19.38
C THR A 139 -7.71 -8.57 -20.17
N HIS A 140 -8.68 -9.39 -20.58
CA HIS A 140 -9.86 -8.92 -21.28
C HIS A 140 -10.73 -8.00 -20.40
N SER A 141 -10.87 -8.33 -19.11
CA SER A 141 -11.66 -7.54 -18.15
C SER A 141 -11.04 -6.18 -17.82
N VAL A 142 -9.70 -6.06 -17.86
CA VAL A 142 -8.92 -4.82 -17.64
C VAL A 142 -8.76 -3.99 -18.92
N CYS A 143 -8.78 -4.62 -20.10
CA CYS A 143 -9.37 -3.96 -21.28
C CYS A 143 -10.84 -3.66 -20.96
N VAL A 144 -11.71 -3.14 -21.80
CA VAL A 144 -13.15 -2.89 -21.50
C VAL A 144 -13.59 -2.09 -20.22
N ASN A 145 -13.12 -2.31 -18.99
CA ASN A 145 -13.53 -1.68 -17.72
C ASN A 145 -12.45 -0.80 -17.09
N SER A 146 -12.82 0.33 -16.50
CA SER A 146 -11.93 1.00 -15.54
C SER A 146 -11.93 0.22 -14.21
N CYS A 147 -10.75 -0.12 -13.70
CA CYS A 147 -10.64 -1.07 -12.61
C CYS A 147 -9.55 -0.72 -11.61
N TRP A 148 -9.78 -1.15 -10.37
CA TRP A 148 -8.74 -1.27 -9.35
C TRP A 148 -8.34 -2.73 -9.22
N ILE A 149 -7.05 -2.97 -9.19
CA ILE A 149 -6.47 -4.28 -8.94
C ILE A 149 -5.73 -4.18 -7.62
N ILE A 150 -6.12 -5.01 -6.65
CA ILE A 150 -5.51 -5.09 -5.32
C ILE A 150 -4.81 -6.44 -5.21
N SER A 151 -3.52 -6.44 -4.91
CA SER A 151 -2.74 -7.67 -4.76
C SER A 151 -1.76 -7.59 -3.59
N SER A 152 -1.32 -8.76 -3.11
CA SER A 152 -0.34 -8.87 -2.03
C SER A 152 1.11 -8.73 -2.49
N GLY A 153 1.35 -7.95 -3.56
CA GLY A 153 2.71 -7.63 -4.01
C GLY A 153 3.45 -8.72 -4.78
N MET A 154 2.80 -9.82 -5.11
CA MET A 154 3.45 -10.92 -5.85
C MET A 154 3.48 -10.64 -7.36
N ALA A 155 4.50 -11.17 -8.03
CA ALA A 155 4.98 -10.73 -9.34
C ALA A 155 4.11 -11.02 -10.60
N PRO A 156 3.03 -11.83 -10.64
CA PRO A 156 2.40 -12.16 -11.93
C PRO A 156 1.50 -11.05 -12.54
N MET A 157 1.72 -9.78 -12.18
CA MET A 157 0.86 -8.65 -12.61
C MET A 157 1.51 -7.73 -13.65
N GLU A 158 2.75 -8.02 -14.09
CA GLU A 158 3.46 -7.18 -15.08
C GLU A 158 2.67 -7.01 -16.38
N LYS A 159 2.03 -8.09 -16.88
CA LYS A 159 1.24 -8.08 -18.11
C LYS A 159 -0.01 -7.20 -17.99
N LEU A 160 -0.72 -7.28 -16.85
CA LEU A 160 -1.92 -6.49 -16.59
C LEU A 160 -1.58 -5.01 -16.43
N GLU A 161 -0.43 -4.71 -15.84
CA GLU A 161 0.08 -3.34 -15.75
C GLU A 161 0.45 -2.76 -17.11
N GLU A 162 1.23 -3.48 -17.91
CA GLU A 162 1.64 -3.00 -19.23
C GLU A 162 0.41 -2.68 -20.09
N LEU A 163 -0.60 -3.55 -20.03
CA LEU A 163 -1.87 -3.37 -20.69
C LEU A 163 -2.64 -2.15 -20.17
N GLY A 164 -2.77 -2.02 -18.85
CA GLY A 164 -3.45 -0.89 -18.21
C GLY A 164 -2.80 0.45 -18.60
N ARG A 165 -1.47 0.51 -18.61
CA ARG A 165 -0.69 1.70 -19.00
C ARG A 165 -0.85 2.04 -20.47
N LYS A 166 -0.74 1.04 -21.35
CA LYS A 166 -0.96 1.22 -22.80
C LYS A 166 -2.34 1.82 -23.07
N ARG A 167 -3.36 1.29 -22.42
CA ARG A 167 -4.74 1.76 -22.58
C ARG A 167 -4.97 3.16 -22.01
N LEU A 168 -4.36 3.50 -20.87
CA LEU A 168 -4.40 4.86 -20.30
C LEU A 168 -3.86 5.88 -21.31
N ASN A 169 -2.76 5.54 -21.99
CA ASN A 169 -2.14 6.40 -23.01
C ASN A 169 -3.00 6.51 -24.29
N GLU A 170 -3.62 5.41 -24.74
CA GLU A 170 -4.40 5.36 -25.98
C GLU A 170 -5.79 6.01 -25.87
N ASN A 171 -6.43 5.94 -24.70
CA ASN A 171 -7.81 6.42 -24.51
C ASN A 171 -7.94 7.85 -23.97
N HIS A 172 -6.86 8.64 -24.01
CA HIS A 172 -6.86 10.05 -23.59
C HIS A 172 -7.51 10.29 -22.21
N GLY A 173 -7.27 9.41 -21.23
CA GLY A 173 -7.77 9.59 -19.86
C GLY A 173 -9.23 9.19 -19.60
N LYS A 174 -9.95 8.59 -20.56
CA LYS A 174 -11.31 8.02 -20.33
C LYS A 174 -11.32 6.69 -19.59
N PHE A 175 -10.15 6.22 -19.17
CA PHE A 175 -9.93 4.93 -18.56
C PHE A 175 -9.16 5.14 -17.26
N HIS A 176 -9.66 4.57 -16.18
CA HIS A 176 -9.02 4.66 -14.87
C HIS A 176 -8.48 3.28 -14.47
N TYR A 177 -7.17 3.19 -14.26
CA TYR A 177 -6.48 1.96 -13.89
C TYR A 177 -5.59 2.22 -12.69
N CYS A 178 -5.83 1.47 -11.62
CA CYS A 178 -4.99 1.47 -10.45
C CYS A 178 -4.54 0.05 -10.15
N ASN A 179 -3.23 -0.16 -10.11
CA ASN A 179 -2.62 -1.39 -9.59
C ASN A 179 -2.05 -1.11 -8.20
N ILE A 180 -2.63 -1.73 -7.18
CA ILE A 180 -2.42 -1.44 -5.76
C ILE A 180 -1.76 -2.67 -5.13
N CYS A 181 -0.55 -2.47 -4.61
CA CYS A 181 0.14 -3.44 -3.79
C CYS A 181 -0.20 -3.20 -2.31
N ILE A 182 -0.61 -4.23 -1.58
CA ILE A 182 -0.76 -4.20 -0.13
C ILE A 182 0.16 -5.28 0.46
N GLU A 183 1.19 -4.86 1.19
CA GLU A 183 2.18 -5.77 1.76
C GLU A 183 2.44 -5.47 3.24
N PRO A 184 2.90 -6.46 4.03
CA PRO A 184 3.39 -6.19 5.38
C PRO A 184 4.61 -5.25 5.34
N TRP A 185 4.66 -4.28 6.25
CA TRP A 185 5.83 -3.40 6.40
C TRP A 185 7.06 -4.21 6.82
N ARG A 186 8.18 -3.94 6.15
CA ARG A 186 9.48 -4.51 6.50
C ARG A 186 10.55 -3.44 6.62
N GLN A 187 11.48 -3.61 7.55
CA GLN A 187 12.52 -2.59 7.79
C GLN A 187 13.43 -2.39 6.57
N GLU A 188 13.65 -3.43 5.77
CA GLU A 188 14.36 -3.37 4.48
C GLU A 188 13.72 -2.38 3.49
N LEU A 189 12.41 -2.15 3.57
CA LEU A 189 11.69 -1.19 2.73
C LEU A 189 11.97 0.26 3.10
N LEU A 190 12.48 0.54 4.30
CA LEU A 190 12.75 1.89 4.76
C LEU A 190 13.71 2.64 3.83
N GLN A 191 14.87 2.03 3.54
CA GLN A 191 15.89 2.65 2.70
C GLN A 191 15.39 2.80 1.25
N LEU A 192 14.65 1.79 0.77
CA LEU A 192 14.06 1.76 -0.56
C LEU A 192 13.16 2.97 -0.80
N TRP A 193 12.20 3.21 0.11
CA TRP A 193 11.16 4.23 -0.06
C TRP A 193 11.55 5.63 0.44
N GLN A 194 12.65 5.77 1.20
CA GLN A 194 13.25 7.08 1.52
C GLN A 194 14.17 7.62 0.42
N GLY A 195 14.22 7.00 -0.75
CA GLY A 195 14.93 7.52 -1.92
C GLY A 195 16.43 7.21 -1.95
N HIS A 196 16.90 6.23 -1.18
CA HIS A 196 18.33 5.86 -1.14
C HIS A 196 18.70 4.79 -2.18
N SER A 197 17.74 4.19 -2.89
CA SER A 197 18.02 3.09 -3.83
C SER A 197 16.96 2.98 -4.95
N SER A 198 16.90 3.95 -5.87
CA SER A 198 15.98 3.92 -7.02
C SER A 198 16.19 2.74 -7.97
N ASP A 199 17.39 2.16 -7.98
CA ASP A 199 17.78 1.04 -8.87
C ASP A 199 18.03 -0.28 -8.12
N SER A 200 17.47 -0.43 -6.90
CA SER A 200 17.59 -1.68 -6.16
C SER A 200 16.85 -2.83 -6.87
N LYS A 201 17.37 -4.05 -6.74
CA LYS A 201 16.67 -5.27 -7.20
C LYS A 201 15.29 -5.40 -6.56
N GLU A 202 15.09 -4.88 -5.34
CA GLU A 202 13.78 -4.87 -4.69
C GLU A 202 12.80 -3.88 -5.34
N MET A 203 13.28 -2.73 -5.85
CA MET A 203 12.39 -1.78 -6.57
C MET A 203 11.79 -2.41 -7.84
N THR A 204 12.50 -3.37 -8.45
CA THR A 204 12.00 -4.11 -9.62
C THR A 204 10.69 -4.84 -9.32
N LYS A 205 10.46 -5.27 -8.08
CA LYS A 205 9.20 -5.88 -7.64
C LYS A 205 8.03 -4.90 -7.70
N PHE A 206 8.29 -3.62 -7.43
CA PHE A 206 7.26 -2.60 -7.29
C PHE A 206 6.98 -1.82 -8.57
N LYS A 207 7.83 -1.95 -9.61
CA LYS A 207 7.74 -1.20 -10.88
C LYS A 207 6.38 -1.29 -11.57
N ALA A 208 5.63 -2.37 -11.31
CA ALA A 208 4.32 -2.62 -11.91
C ALA A 208 3.15 -2.06 -11.08
N TYR A 209 3.39 -1.44 -9.93
CA TYR A 209 2.32 -0.85 -9.13
C TYR A 209 2.23 0.65 -9.35
N THR A 210 1.01 1.15 -9.25
CA THR A 210 0.71 2.60 -9.18
C THR A 210 0.68 3.08 -7.73
N HIS A 211 0.33 2.18 -6.80
CA HIS A 211 0.18 2.46 -5.39
C HIS A 211 0.76 1.32 -4.56
N CYS A 212 1.49 1.63 -3.50
CA CYS A 212 2.06 0.65 -2.56
C CYS A 212 1.67 1.02 -1.12
N LEU A 213 0.95 0.12 -0.46
CA LEU A 213 0.49 0.27 0.91
C LEU A 213 1.21 -0.75 1.80
N PHE A 214 1.86 -0.26 2.85
CA PHE A 214 2.64 -1.09 3.76
C PHE A 214 2.00 -1.15 5.15
N ILE A 215 1.38 -2.29 5.46
CA ILE A 215 0.65 -2.50 6.70
C ILE A 215 1.62 -2.90 7.81
N ASP A 216 1.67 -2.07 8.85
CA ASP A 216 2.63 -2.18 9.93
C ASP A 216 1.97 -2.60 11.24
N ASN A 217 2.24 -3.83 11.68
CA ASN A 217 1.82 -4.36 12.97
C ASN A 217 2.93 -4.29 14.05
N GLY A 218 4.06 -3.63 13.74
CA GLY A 218 5.24 -3.54 14.59
C GLY A 218 6.10 -4.80 14.63
N GLN A 219 5.83 -5.79 13.78
CA GLN A 219 6.56 -7.06 13.71
C GLN A 219 7.10 -7.34 12.31
N GLN A 220 8.27 -7.96 12.27
CA GLN A 220 9.01 -8.37 11.08
C GLN A 220 8.95 -9.90 10.92
N LYS A 221 7.72 -10.44 10.88
CA LYS A 221 7.46 -11.88 10.92
C LYS A 221 6.44 -12.29 9.86
N GLU A 222 6.40 -13.58 9.52
CA GLU A 222 5.40 -14.14 8.61
C GLU A 222 3.96 -13.93 9.12
N SER A 223 3.76 -13.87 10.43
CA SER A 223 2.46 -13.54 11.05
C SER A 223 1.91 -12.17 10.62
N SER A 224 2.77 -11.26 10.17
CA SER A 224 2.34 -9.95 9.65
C SER A 224 1.54 -10.06 8.35
N VAL A 225 1.64 -11.17 7.61
CA VAL A 225 0.81 -11.44 6.42
C VAL A 225 -0.67 -11.54 6.80
N SER A 226 -1.01 -12.25 7.89
CA SER A 226 -2.40 -12.40 8.32
C SER A 226 -3.04 -11.06 8.66
N VAL A 227 -2.30 -10.20 9.36
CA VAL A 227 -2.77 -8.86 9.75
C VAL A 227 -2.94 -7.96 8.52
N THR A 228 -2.02 -8.07 7.55
CA THR A 228 -2.12 -7.35 6.28
C THR A 228 -3.36 -7.78 5.50
N ASN A 229 -3.63 -9.08 5.42
CA ASN A 229 -4.82 -9.60 4.74
C ASN A 229 -6.12 -9.17 5.42
N GLU A 230 -6.15 -9.12 6.76
CA GLU A 230 -7.30 -8.61 7.51
C GLU A 230 -7.56 -7.14 7.19
N TYR A 231 -6.51 -6.30 7.16
CA TYR A 231 -6.63 -4.89 6.79
C TYR A 231 -7.12 -4.73 5.35
N GLN A 232 -6.54 -5.49 4.41
CA GLN A 232 -6.96 -5.52 3.01
C GLN A 232 -8.45 -5.88 2.90
N HIS A 233 -8.91 -6.92 3.60
CA HIS A 233 -10.32 -7.30 3.57
C HIS A 233 -11.24 -6.18 4.06
N ARG A 234 -10.90 -5.50 5.17
CA ARG A 234 -11.67 -4.36 5.68
C ARG A 234 -11.76 -3.21 4.66
N LEU A 235 -10.68 -2.94 3.93
CA LEU A 235 -10.67 -1.95 2.85
C LEU A 235 -11.56 -2.37 1.68
N GLU A 236 -11.48 -3.65 1.27
CA GLU A 236 -12.29 -4.20 0.18
C GLU A 236 -13.78 -4.14 0.47
N GLU A 237 -14.20 -4.43 1.72
CA GLU A 237 -15.59 -4.33 2.13
C GLU A 237 -16.11 -2.88 2.00
N LEU A 238 -15.31 -1.89 2.41
CA LEU A 238 -15.66 -0.46 2.25
C LEU A 238 -15.77 -0.05 0.78
N ILE A 239 -14.86 -0.52 -0.07
CA ILE A 239 -14.92 -0.24 -1.50
C ILE A 239 -16.19 -0.86 -2.09
N ARG A 240 -16.52 -2.09 -1.70
CA ARG A 240 -17.74 -2.78 -2.16
C ARG A 240 -19.00 -2.04 -1.72
N GLU A 241 -19.10 -1.64 -0.47
CA GLU A 241 -20.23 -0.85 0.06
C GLU A 241 -20.38 0.47 -0.70
N GLY A 242 -19.27 1.21 -0.89
CA GLY A 242 -19.29 2.46 -1.65
C GLY A 242 -19.65 2.32 -3.12
N LEU A 243 -19.36 1.16 -3.75
CA LEU A 243 -19.80 0.84 -5.11
C LEU A 243 -21.29 0.51 -5.18
N LEU A 244 -21.84 -0.18 -4.18
CA LEU A 244 -23.27 -0.52 -4.13
C LEU A 244 -24.14 0.74 -3.98
N ASP A 245 -23.70 1.71 -3.17
CA ASP A 245 -24.41 2.99 -3.01
C ASP A 245 -24.51 3.79 -4.33
N THR A 246 -23.57 3.59 -5.26
CA THR A 246 -23.62 4.22 -6.59
C THR A 246 -24.50 3.50 -7.61
N ALA A 247 -24.70 2.19 -7.46
CA ALA A 247 -25.47 1.37 -8.41
C ALA A 247 -27.00 1.53 -8.25
N ASP A 248 -27.48 1.90 -7.06
CA ASP A 248 -28.91 2.11 -6.81
C ASP A 248 -29.48 3.37 -7.48
N PHE A 249 -28.63 4.28 -7.98
CA PHE A 249 -29.06 5.46 -8.74
C PHE A 249 -29.29 5.18 -10.23
N ASP A 250 -28.71 4.12 -10.80
CA ASP A 250 -28.79 3.82 -12.25
C ASP A 250 -29.99 2.93 -12.63
N LEU A 251 -30.82 2.50 -11.68
CA LEU A 251 -32.02 1.68 -11.92
C LEU A 251 -33.35 2.47 -11.93
N GLN A 252 -33.31 3.81 -11.96
CA GLN A 252 -34.51 4.67 -12.02
C GLN A 252 -34.72 5.41 -13.35
N ILE A 253 -34.24 4.90 -14.49
CA ILE A 253 -34.56 5.43 -15.83
C ILE A 253 -35.33 4.40 -16.66
#